data_AF-A0A0F4G9U6-F1
#
_entry.id   AF-A0A0F4G9U6-F1
#
_cell.length_a   1.000
_cell.length_b   1.000
_cell.length_c   1.000
_cell.angle_alpha   90.00
_cell.angle_beta   90.00
_cell.angle_gamma   90.00
#
_symmetry.space_group_name_H-M   'P 1'
#
loop_
_entity.id
_entity.type
_entity.pdbx_description
1 polymer ?
#
loop_
_entity_poly.entity_id
_entity_poly.type
_entity_poly.pdbx_seq_one_letter_code
_entity_poly.pdbx_strand_id
1 'polypeptide(L)'
;MVRPAFQLAARHAPRTLRTTAPFRALSSSQPLRLKEDKEQSPQELENAKKEQFNSKEKRQELESDSEAHVKADRQNVKDHDQHMEDLQKQTAQQKEKEHPAGKA
;
A
#
# COMPACT_ATOMS: atom_id res chain seq x y z
N MET A 1 -25.82 2.88 -88.81
CA MET A 1 -24.36 2.91 -88.54
C MET A 1 -23.99 4.27 -87.97
N VAL A 2 -23.76 4.38 -86.67
CA VAL A 2 -23.15 5.57 -86.04
C VAL A 2 -22.25 5.06 -84.92
N ARG A 3 -20.96 5.39 -84.99
CA ARG A 3 -19.93 4.99 -84.01
C ARG A 3 -19.98 5.95 -82.81
N PRO A 4 -19.83 5.50 -81.56
CA PRO A 4 -19.60 6.41 -80.45
C PRO A 4 -18.11 6.76 -80.37
N ALA A 5 -17.80 8.05 -80.37
CA ALA A 5 -16.48 8.55 -80.03
C ALA A 5 -16.37 8.63 -78.50
N PHE A 6 -15.42 7.89 -77.93
CA PHE A 6 -15.09 7.92 -76.51
C PHE A 6 -14.26 9.17 -76.21
N GLN A 7 -14.76 10.06 -75.33
CA GLN A 7 -13.96 11.12 -74.74
C GLN A 7 -13.34 10.63 -73.43
N LEU A 8 -12.01 10.66 -73.37
CA LEU A 8 -11.20 10.35 -72.19
C LEU A 8 -11.46 11.38 -71.08
N ALA A 9 -12.04 10.94 -69.96
CA ALA A 9 -11.98 11.69 -68.72
C ALA A 9 -10.60 11.48 -68.05
N ALA A 10 -9.80 12.54 -67.96
CA ALA A 10 -8.54 12.53 -67.24
C ALA A 10 -8.78 12.18 -65.76
N ARG A 11 -8.20 11.06 -65.30
CA ARG A 11 -8.23 10.65 -63.90
C ARG A 11 -7.24 11.49 -63.10
N HIS A 12 -7.72 12.52 -62.41
CA HIS A 12 -6.93 13.13 -61.34
C HIS A 12 -6.94 12.20 -60.13
N ALA A 13 -5.79 11.60 -59.83
CA ALA A 13 -5.62 10.76 -58.64
C ALA A 13 -5.70 11.63 -57.37
N PRO A 14 -6.46 11.24 -56.33
CA PRO A 14 -6.45 11.98 -55.08
C PRO A 14 -5.09 11.80 -54.39
N ARG A 15 -4.39 12.91 -54.15
CA ARG A 15 -3.22 12.96 -53.27
C ARG A 15 -3.68 12.63 -51.85
N THR A 16 -3.36 11.42 -51.38
CA THR A 16 -3.55 11.07 -49.96
C THR A 16 -2.51 11.84 -49.13
N LEU A 17 -2.96 12.85 -48.39
CA LEU A 17 -2.14 13.46 -47.34
C LEU A 17 -1.91 12.41 -46.26
N ARG A 18 -0.66 11.96 -46.08
CA ARG A 18 -0.27 11.10 -44.95
C ARG A 18 -0.32 11.93 -43.67
N THR A 19 -1.37 11.78 -42.89
CA THR A 19 -1.40 12.20 -41.49
C THR A 19 -0.56 11.22 -40.67
N THR A 20 0.68 11.59 -40.35
CA THR A 20 1.48 10.86 -39.37
C THR A 20 0.97 11.22 -37.98
N ALA A 21 0.01 10.46 -37.48
CA ALA A 21 -0.38 10.55 -36.07
C ALA A 21 0.79 10.07 -35.20
N PRO A 22 1.16 10.79 -34.12
CA PRO A 22 2.19 10.32 -33.21
C PRO A 22 1.68 9.08 -32.47
N PHE A 23 2.22 7.90 -32.82
CA PHE A 23 1.97 6.68 -32.06
C PHE A 23 2.67 6.79 -30.71
N ARG A 24 1.89 6.92 -29.63
CA ARG A 24 2.39 6.80 -28.26
C ARG A 24 2.64 5.31 -27.99
N ALA A 25 3.86 4.94 -27.65
CA ALA A 25 4.18 3.56 -27.28
C ALA A 25 3.37 3.19 -26.02
N LEU A 26 2.46 2.22 -26.15
CA LEU A 26 1.74 1.67 -25.02
C LEU A 26 2.69 0.73 -24.28
N SER A 27 3.10 1.12 -23.07
CA SER A 27 3.84 0.24 -22.16
C SER A 27 2.83 -0.55 -21.34
N SER A 28 2.79 -1.87 -21.52
CA SER A 28 2.01 -2.76 -20.67
C SER A 28 2.93 -3.45 -19.66
N SER A 29 2.66 -3.28 -18.37
CA SER A 29 3.32 -4.09 -17.34
C SER A 29 2.73 -5.50 -17.32
N GLN A 30 3.53 -6.50 -16.94
CA GLN A 30 3.00 -7.85 -16.75
C GLN A 30 1.97 -7.89 -15.61
N PRO A 31 0.88 -8.66 -15.75
CA PRO A 31 -0.05 -8.86 -14.66
C PRO A 31 0.63 -9.68 -13.55
N LEU A 32 0.80 -9.08 -12.37
CA LEU A 32 1.21 -9.80 -11.17
C LEU A 32 0.02 -10.64 -10.69
N ARG A 33 -0.07 -11.88 -11.15
CA ARG A 33 -1.01 -12.86 -10.63
C ARG A 33 -0.41 -13.48 -9.37
N LEU A 34 -1.13 -13.37 -8.25
CA LEU A 34 -0.84 -14.19 -7.08
C LEU A 34 -1.03 -15.66 -7.50
N LYS A 35 -0.09 -16.51 -7.11
CA LYS A 35 -0.26 -17.96 -7.27
C LYS A 35 -1.50 -18.33 -6.46
N GLU A 36 -2.42 -19.10 -7.07
CA GLU A 36 -3.59 -19.63 -6.38
C GLU A 36 -3.18 -20.36 -5.10
N ASP A 37 -4.07 -20.37 -4.12
CA ASP A 37 -3.86 -21.09 -2.86
C ASP A 37 -3.55 -22.55 -3.20
N LYS A 38 -2.32 -22.96 -2.87
CA LYS A 38 -1.92 -24.37 -3.01
C LYS A 38 -2.80 -25.21 -2.09
N GLU A 39 -3.00 -26.48 -2.42
CA GLU A 39 -3.59 -27.42 -1.48
C GLU A 39 -2.74 -27.45 -0.20
N GLN A 40 -3.31 -26.96 0.90
CA GLN A 40 -2.66 -26.89 2.21
C GLN A 40 -3.40 -27.81 3.18
N SER A 41 -2.64 -28.55 3.98
CA SER A 41 -3.25 -29.33 5.06
C SER A 41 -3.70 -28.42 6.20
N PRO A 42 -4.71 -28.82 7.01
CA PRO A 42 -5.12 -28.04 8.18
C PRO A 42 -3.99 -27.73 9.16
N GLN A 43 -3.02 -28.64 9.28
CA GLN A 43 -1.84 -28.48 10.14
C GLN A 43 -0.89 -27.40 9.60
N GLU A 44 -0.69 -27.35 8.28
CA GLU A 44 0.12 -26.32 7.63
C GLU A 44 -0.50 -24.93 7.80
N LEU A 45 -1.83 -24.82 7.69
CA LEU A 45 -2.55 -23.57 7.94
C LEU A 45 -2.38 -23.09 9.38
N GLU A 46 -2.49 -24.00 10.35
CA GLU A 46 -2.30 -23.66 11.76
C GLU A 46 -0.86 -23.21 12.04
N ASN A 47 0.12 -23.90 11.46
CA ASN A 47 1.54 -23.55 11.59
C ASN A 47 1.83 -22.19 10.95
N ALA A 48 1.36 -21.95 9.73
CA ALA A 48 1.51 -20.66 9.06
C ALA A 48 0.86 -19.52 9.86
N LYS A 49 -0.31 -19.76 10.45
CA LYS A 49 -0.98 -18.80 11.33
C LYS A 49 -0.16 -18.51 12.58
N LYS A 50 0.37 -19.55 13.25
CA LYS A 50 1.27 -19.40 14.41
C LYS A 50 2.53 -18.63 14.04
N GLU A 51 3.14 -18.93 12.89
CA GLU A 51 4.31 -18.20 12.39
C GLU A 51 4.01 -16.72 12.13
N GLN A 52 2.84 -16.39 11.58
CA GLN A 52 2.40 -15.00 11.43
C GLN A 52 2.32 -14.28 12.78
N PHE A 53 1.72 -14.89 13.81
CA PHE A 53 1.64 -14.30 15.15
C PHE A 53 3.03 -14.14 15.79
N ASN A 54 3.87 -15.18 15.73
CA ASN A 54 5.22 -15.15 16.28
C ASN A 54 6.14 -14.14 15.54
N SER A 55 5.89 -13.90 14.25
CA SER A 55 6.64 -12.93 13.47
C SER A 55 6.27 -11.47 13.77
N LYS A 56 5.04 -11.22 14.24
CA LYS A 56 4.59 -9.87 14.65
C LYS A 56 5.31 -9.39 15.92
N GLU A 57 5.52 -10.28 16.89
CA GLU A 57 6.28 -9.94 18.10
C GLU A 57 7.75 -9.61 17.81
N LYS A 58 8.32 -10.14 16.73
CA LYS A 58 9.74 -9.94 16.38
C LYS A 58 10.04 -8.75 15.46
N ARG A 59 9.02 -8.04 14.95
CA ARG A 59 9.19 -6.98 13.94
C ARG A 59 8.90 -5.58 14.48
N GLN A 60 9.42 -5.27 15.67
CA GLN A 60 9.37 -3.91 16.23
C GLN A 60 10.01 -2.86 15.29
N GLU A 61 10.97 -3.26 14.46
CA GLU A 61 11.62 -2.39 13.46
C GLU A 61 10.70 -1.95 12.30
N LEU A 62 9.60 -2.68 12.06
CA LEU A 62 8.61 -2.36 11.01
C LEU A 62 7.36 -1.71 11.56
N GLU A 63 7.26 -1.62 12.88
CA GLU A 63 6.17 -0.92 13.52
C GLU A 63 6.33 0.58 13.27
N SER A 64 5.23 1.23 12.87
CA SER A 64 5.23 2.68 12.71
C SER A 64 5.63 3.34 14.04
N ASP A 65 6.42 4.41 13.98
CA ASP A 65 6.76 5.22 15.17
C ASP A 65 5.50 5.62 15.97
N SER A 66 4.36 5.76 15.29
CA SER A 66 3.06 6.07 15.89
C SER A 66 2.45 4.91 16.69
N GLU A 67 2.72 3.66 16.30
CA GLU A 67 2.26 2.43 16.98
C GLU A 67 3.25 2.00 18.07
N ALA A 68 4.56 2.23 17.87
CA ALA A 68 5.61 1.92 18.85
C ALA A 68 5.44 2.68 20.18
N HIS A 69 4.82 3.86 20.16
CA HIS A 69 4.53 4.65 21.35
C HIS A 69 3.29 4.19 22.12
N VAL A 70 2.47 3.30 21.56
CA VAL A 70 1.34 2.68 22.27
C VAL A 70 1.89 1.55 23.16
N LYS A 71 2.51 1.97 24.27
CA LYS A 71 3.10 1.07 25.28
C LYS A 71 2.07 0.45 26.22
N ALA A 72 0.88 1.03 26.30
CA ALA A 72 -0.16 0.64 27.25
C ALA A 72 -0.61 -0.82 27.07
N ASP A 73 -0.80 -1.28 25.83
CA ASP A 73 -1.28 -2.64 25.55
C ASP A 73 -0.16 -3.71 25.61
N ARG A 74 1.11 -3.29 25.69
CA ARG A 74 2.28 -4.18 25.63
C ARG A 74 2.77 -4.64 26.99
N GLN A 75 2.41 -3.92 28.05
CA GLN A 75 2.86 -4.26 29.38
C GLN A 75 1.98 -5.37 29.94
N ASN A 76 2.55 -6.57 30.09
CA ASN A 76 1.97 -7.62 30.93
C ASN A 76 2.13 -7.21 32.40
N VAL A 77 1.18 -6.41 32.87
CA VAL A 77 1.17 -5.90 34.23
C VAL A 77 0.69 -7.01 35.17
N LYS A 78 1.53 -7.44 36.10
CA LYS A 78 1.16 -8.45 37.11
C LYS A 78 0.24 -7.89 38.20
N ASP A 79 0.39 -6.61 38.52
CA ASP A 79 -0.41 -5.88 39.51
C ASP A 79 -0.80 -4.51 38.94
N HIS A 80 -2.07 -4.40 38.53
CA HIS A 80 -2.58 -3.22 37.84
C HIS A 80 -2.62 -1.98 38.73
N ASP A 81 -2.87 -2.13 40.03
CA ASP A 81 -3.07 -1.00 40.92
C ASP A 81 -1.75 -0.26 41.18
N GLN A 82 -0.70 -1.02 41.49
CA GLN A 82 0.65 -0.46 41.68
C GLN A 82 1.17 0.20 40.39
N HIS A 83 0.92 -0.42 39.25
CA HIS A 83 1.36 0.12 37.97
C HIS A 83 0.68 1.45 37.62
N MET A 84 -0.63 1.56 37.86
CA MET A 84 -1.36 2.80 37.63
C MET A 84 -0.90 3.91 38.57
N GLU A 85 -0.61 3.59 39.84
CA GLU A 85 -0.09 4.56 40.80
C GLU A 85 1.28 5.11 40.36
N ASP A 86 2.18 4.25 39.88
CA ASP A 86 3.50 4.65 39.38
C ASP A 86 3.39 5.49 38.10
N LEU A 87 2.47 5.15 37.20
CA LEU A 87 2.23 5.92 35.97
C LEU A 87 1.74 7.34 36.27
N GLN A 88 0.85 7.47 37.25
CA GLN A 88 0.34 8.77 37.70
C GLN A 88 1.45 9.63 38.34
N LYS A 89 2.30 9.02 39.18
CA LYS A 89 3.46 9.69 39.78
C LYS A 89 4.44 10.19 38.71
N GLN A 90 4.76 9.35 37.71
CA GLN A 90 5.64 9.73 36.61
C GLN A 90 5.06 10.89 35.78
N THR A 91 3.77 10.82 35.46
CA THR A 91 3.07 11.89 34.72
C THR A 91 3.08 13.21 35.49
N ALA A 92 2.84 13.17 36.79
CA ALA A 92 2.90 14.36 37.65
C ALA A 92 4.31 14.97 37.69
N GLN A 93 5.34 14.15 37.86
CA GLN A 93 6.74 14.62 37.84
C GLN A 93 7.15 15.20 36.49
N GLN A 94 6.71 14.60 35.38
CA GLN A 94 7.01 15.11 34.04
C GLN A 94 6.33 16.45 33.81
N LYS A 95 5.05 16.58 34.20
CA LYS A 95 4.31 17.85 34.14
C LYS A 95 5.00 18.95 34.95
N GLU A 96 5.53 18.64 36.14
CA GLU A 96 6.27 19.59 36.97
C GLU A 96 7.58 20.05 36.32
N LYS A 97 8.29 19.16 35.62
CA LYS A 97 9.51 19.49 34.88
C LYS A 97 9.21 20.36 33.65
N GLU A 98 8.13 20.08 32.93
CA GLU A 98 7.75 20.79 31.71
C GLU A 98 7.09 22.15 32.01
N HIS A 99 6.37 22.27 33.13
CA HIS A 99 5.66 23.48 33.53
C HIS A 99 5.92 23.86 35.00
N PRO A 100 7.12 24.38 35.32
CA PRO A 100 7.46 24.76 36.70
C PRO A 100 6.64 25.95 37.24
N ALA A 101 6.05 26.77 36.37
CA ALA A 101 5.30 27.98 36.74
C ALA A 101 3.77 27.78 36.86
N GLY A 102 3.24 26.57 36.63
CA GLY A 102 1.80 26.30 36.60
C GLY A 102 1.14 25.99 37.95
N LYS A 103 1.90 26.09 39.05
CA LYS A 103 1.40 25.92 40.41
C LYS A 103 1.38 27.28 41.10
N ALA A 104 0.37 28.11 40.78
CA ALA A 104 0.01 29.30 41.53
C ALA A 104 -1.48 29.23 41.86
#